data_AF-A0A0R0M947-F1
#
_entry.id   AF-A0A0R0M947-F1
#
_cell.length_a   1.000
_cell.length_b   1.000
_cell.length_c   1.000
_cell.angle_alpha   90.00
_cell.angle_beta   90.00
_cell.angle_gamma   90.00
#
_symmetry.space_group_name_H-M   'P 1'
#
loop_
_entity.id
_entity.type
_entity.pdbx_description
1 polymer ?
#
loop_
_entity_poly.entity_id
_entity_poly.type
_entity_poly.pdbx_seq_one_letter_code
_entity_poly.pdbx_strand_id
1 'polypeptide(L)'
;MRDVRDYKVKSGGSERLNTSSPFNIKAESLTLSNFTLSEVEELYLQHTQATGQVFTPEAIHQAFYLTDGQPWLVNALARQATQVLVKDITQPITAEVINQAKEILIRRQDTHLDSLAERLREERVRDIIQPMLAGEDLADTPEDNLRYVLDLGLCRRDRGGGLEIANPIYREILPKALASVAIASLTSVEPNWLNPDGTLNPQILLDSFLEFWRQHGEPLLKSAPYHEIAPHLVLMAFLHRVVNGGGTLEREYAIGSGRMDICLRYGKVVMGIELKVRKEKLDPLTQGLIQLDKYLNGLGLDTGWLVIFDRRAGLPPMGERISTEQAISPGGRTITVIRS
;
A
#
# COMPACT_ATOMS: atom_id res chain seq x y z
N MET A 1 -12.95 -6.82 16.51
CA MET A 1 -11.85 -6.69 17.49
C MET A 1 -12.13 -7.66 18.64
N ARG A 2 -11.12 -8.42 19.12
CA ARG A 2 -11.29 -9.33 20.28
C ARG A 2 -11.54 -8.54 21.57
N ASP A 3 -12.33 -9.14 22.46
CA ASP A 3 -12.78 -8.60 23.75
C ASP A 3 -11.60 -8.03 24.55
N VAL A 4 -11.79 -6.90 25.25
CA VAL A 4 -10.79 -6.28 26.15
C VAL A 4 -10.22 -7.31 27.16
N ARG A 5 -10.98 -8.36 27.46
CA ARG A 5 -10.56 -9.48 28.31
C ARG A 5 -9.46 -10.36 27.70
N ASP A 6 -9.36 -10.44 26.37
CA ASP A 6 -8.28 -11.20 25.69
C ASP A 6 -6.91 -10.52 25.85
N TYR A 7 -6.87 -9.20 26.07
CA TYR A 7 -5.63 -8.49 26.41
C TYR A 7 -5.13 -8.79 27.83
N LYS A 8 -6.03 -9.19 28.74
CA LYS A 8 -5.69 -9.48 30.15
C LYS A 8 -4.87 -10.78 30.31
N VAL A 9 -4.91 -11.67 29.32
CA VAL A 9 -4.14 -12.93 29.29
C VAL A 9 -2.63 -12.69 29.14
N LYS A 10 -2.21 -11.61 28.47
CA LYS A 10 -0.77 -11.30 28.27
C LYS A 10 -0.09 -10.62 29.45
N SER A 11 -0.83 -10.25 30.50
CA SER A 11 -0.28 -9.56 31.69
C SER A 11 -0.13 -10.46 32.93
N GLY A 12 -0.07 -11.79 32.74
CA GLY A 12 0.26 -12.73 33.83
C GLY A 12 -0.89 -13.09 34.79
N GLY A 13 -2.15 -12.98 34.35
CA GLY A 13 -3.31 -13.52 35.08
C GLY A 13 -3.54 -15.00 34.77
N SER A 14 -3.96 -15.77 35.78
CA SER A 14 -4.02 -17.25 35.84
C SER A 14 -4.50 -18.01 34.58
N GLU A 15 -3.91 -19.19 34.35
CA GLU A 15 -4.22 -20.15 33.26
C GLU A 15 -5.60 -20.83 33.32
N ARG A 16 -6.51 -20.41 34.21
CA ARG A 16 -7.83 -21.05 34.32
C ARG A 16 -8.87 -20.27 33.53
N LEU A 17 -8.95 -20.57 32.23
CA LEU A 17 -10.11 -20.23 31.41
C LEU A 17 -11.34 -20.96 31.96
N ASN A 18 -12.21 -20.24 32.66
CA ASN A 18 -13.64 -20.53 32.58
C ASN A 18 -14.03 -20.28 31.12
N THR A 19 -13.96 -21.33 30.30
CA THR A 19 -14.52 -21.36 28.95
C THR A 19 -15.95 -20.85 29.06
N SER A 20 -16.19 -19.62 28.57
CA SER A 20 -17.54 -19.10 28.53
C SER A 20 -18.32 -19.98 27.57
N SER A 21 -19.29 -20.73 28.12
CA SER A 21 -20.22 -21.54 27.37
C SER A 21 -20.74 -20.77 26.15
N PRO A 22 -20.87 -21.40 24.96
CA PRO A 22 -21.47 -20.75 23.79
C PRO A 22 -22.92 -20.30 24.02
N PHE A 23 -23.53 -20.70 25.15
CA PHE A 23 -24.86 -20.31 25.59
C PHE A 23 -24.87 -19.12 26.57
N ASN A 24 -23.72 -18.54 26.93
CA ASN A 24 -23.69 -17.30 27.70
C ASN A 24 -24.04 -16.11 26.80
N ILE A 25 -25.19 -15.49 27.03
CA ILE A 25 -25.52 -14.17 26.47
C ILE A 25 -24.56 -13.17 27.10
N LYS A 26 -23.49 -12.78 26.38
CA LYS A 26 -22.66 -11.64 26.75
C LYS A 26 -23.53 -10.39 26.60
N ALA A 27 -23.75 -9.66 27.70
CA ALA A 27 -24.63 -8.48 27.72
C ALA A 27 -24.18 -7.40 26.71
N GLU A 28 -22.88 -7.28 26.44
CA GLU A 28 -22.29 -6.53 25.33
C GLU A 28 -20.79 -6.87 25.29
N SER A 29 -20.22 -7.06 24.09
CA SER A 29 -18.75 -7.07 23.95
C SER A 29 -18.33 -5.63 23.67
N LEU A 30 -17.76 -4.95 24.67
CA LEU A 30 -17.19 -3.62 24.51
C LEU A 30 -16.02 -3.71 23.52
N THR A 31 -16.22 -3.23 22.31
CA THR A 31 -15.19 -3.11 21.29
C THR A 31 -14.90 -1.63 21.06
N LEU A 32 -13.63 -1.27 20.93
CA LEU A 32 -13.25 0.08 20.52
C LEU A 32 -13.42 0.17 19.01
N SER A 33 -14.38 0.96 18.56
CA SER A 33 -14.55 1.28 17.14
C SER A 33 -13.51 2.30 16.69
N ASN A 34 -13.36 2.45 15.37
CA ASN A 34 -12.69 3.62 14.82
C ASN A 34 -13.47 4.89 15.20
N PHE A 35 -12.77 6.00 15.28
CA PHE A 35 -13.38 7.31 15.45
C PHE A 35 -14.24 7.66 14.23
N THR A 36 -15.36 8.30 14.47
CA THR A 36 -16.11 9.05 13.46
C THR A 36 -15.39 10.36 13.12
N LEU A 37 -15.79 10.99 12.02
CA LEU A 37 -15.24 12.31 11.66
C LEU A 37 -15.41 13.32 12.79
N SER A 38 -16.58 13.33 13.44
CA SER A 38 -16.87 14.23 14.56
C SER A 38 -16.03 13.96 15.80
N GLU A 39 -15.68 12.69 16.08
CA GLU A 39 -14.76 12.35 17.16
C GLU A 39 -13.31 12.77 16.83
N VAL A 40 -12.89 12.69 15.56
CA VAL A 40 -11.58 13.22 15.12
C VAL A 40 -11.55 14.75 15.21
N GLU A 41 -12.63 15.42 14.80
CA GLU A 41 -12.83 16.87 14.95
C GLU A 41 -12.70 17.29 16.42
N GLU A 42 -13.41 16.60 17.31
CA GLU A 42 -13.38 16.86 18.75
C GLU A 42 -11.98 16.63 19.33
N LEU A 43 -11.31 15.53 18.96
CA LEU A 43 -9.96 15.22 19.41
C LEU A 43 -8.95 16.32 19.01
N TYR A 44 -9.01 16.81 17.78
CA TYR A 44 -8.09 17.85 17.30
C TYR A 44 -8.46 19.24 17.85
N LEU A 45 -9.74 19.47 18.13
CA LEU A 45 -10.21 20.68 18.83
C LEU A 45 -9.64 20.76 20.25
N GLN A 46 -9.54 19.64 20.98
CA GLN A 46 -8.91 19.61 22.30
C GLN A 46 -7.46 20.10 22.26
N HIS A 47 -6.68 19.69 21.24
CA HIS A 47 -5.32 20.22 21.03
C HIS A 47 -5.32 21.72 20.77
N THR A 48 -6.24 22.18 19.92
CA THR A 48 -6.39 23.60 19.58
C THR A 48 -6.72 24.43 20.82
N GLN A 49 -7.62 23.96 21.68
CA GLN A 49 -7.97 24.63 22.93
C GLN A 49 -6.83 24.64 23.94
N ALA A 50 -6.05 23.57 24.01
CA ALA A 50 -4.94 23.45 24.95
C ALA A 50 -3.70 24.26 24.56
N THR A 51 -3.44 24.43 23.26
CA THR A 51 -2.18 25.00 22.75
C THR A 51 -2.34 26.29 21.96
N GLY A 52 -3.55 26.60 21.49
CA GLY A 52 -3.81 27.68 20.52
C GLY A 52 -3.46 27.32 19.07
N GLN A 53 -2.81 26.17 18.83
CA GLN A 53 -2.45 25.74 17.47
C GLN A 53 -3.65 25.12 16.76
N VAL A 54 -4.12 25.80 15.73
CA VAL A 54 -5.34 25.42 14.99
C VAL A 54 -5.05 24.34 13.95
N PHE A 55 -5.91 23.32 13.89
CA PHE A 55 -6.04 22.46 12.71
C PHE A 55 -7.06 23.07 11.74
N THR A 56 -6.73 23.21 10.46
CA THR A 56 -7.73 23.66 9.48
C THR A 56 -8.78 22.56 9.25
N PRO A 57 -10.02 22.90 8.83
CA PRO A 57 -11.03 21.91 8.50
C PRO A 57 -10.53 20.88 7.48
N GLU A 58 -9.80 21.34 6.45
CA GLU A 58 -9.22 20.47 5.42
C GLU A 58 -8.20 19.49 6.01
N ALA A 59 -7.42 19.90 7.02
CA ALA A 59 -6.48 19.02 7.70
C ALA A 59 -7.18 17.89 8.46
N ILE A 60 -8.30 18.21 9.12
CA ILE A 60 -9.13 17.24 9.84
C ILE A 60 -9.74 16.24 8.86
N HIS A 61 -10.38 16.73 7.79
CA HIS A 61 -10.95 15.88 6.75
C HIS A 61 -9.90 14.99 6.09
N GLN A 62 -8.70 15.53 5.82
CA GLN A 62 -7.60 14.76 5.25
C GLN A 62 -7.10 13.68 6.21
N ALA A 63 -6.93 14.00 7.49
CA ALA A 63 -6.55 13.02 8.50
C ALA A 63 -7.60 11.90 8.63
N PHE A 64 -8.89 12.25 8.65
CA PHE A 64 -9.96 11.26 8.67
C PHE A 64 -9.95 10.38 7.41
N TYR A 65 -9.85 10.99 6.22
CA TYR A 65 -9.78 10.25 4.95
C TYR A 65 -8.62 9.25 4.91
N LEU A 66 -7.42 9.67 5.34
CA LEU A 66 -6.22 8.82 5.31
C LEU A 66 -6.25 7.65 6.30
N THR A 67 -7.01 7.79 7.39
CA THR A 67 -6.98 6.87 8.52
C THR A 67 -8.26 6.06 8.68
N ASP A 68 -9.36 6.51 8.07
CA ASP A 68 -10.73 6.05 8.33
C ASP A 68 -11.05 6.00 9.84
N GLY A 69 -10.53 6.99 10.57
CA GLY A 69 -10.71 7.12 12.03
C GLY A 69 -9.94 6.10 12.87
N GLN A 70 -9.02 5.32 12.30
CA GLN A 70 -8.24 4.35 13.06
C GLN A 70 -7.47 5.08 14.19
N PRO A 71 -7.70 4.74 15.47
CA PRO A 71 -7.26 5.59 16.58
C PRO A 71 -5.76 5.83 16.66
N TRP A 72 -4.94 4.81 16.36
CA TRP A 72 -3.49 4.94 16.39
C TRP A 72 -2.97 5.85 15.28
N LEU A 73 -3.47 5.70 14.05
CA LEU A 73 -3.09 6.47 12.87
C LEU A 73 -3.50 7.94 13.02
N VAL A 74 -4.72 8.21 13.50
CA VAL A 74 -5.20 9.58 13.79
C VAL A 74 -4.22 10.28 14.75
N ASN A 75 -3.91 9.64 15.88
CA ASN A 75 -2.99 10.20 16.86
C ASN A 75 -1.55 10.30 16.34
N ALA A 76 -1.09 9.33 15.55
CA ALA A 76 0.25 9.33 14.96
C ALA A 76 0.43 10.48 13.96
N LEU A 77 -0.56 10.74 13.10
CA LEU A 77 -0.55 11.88 12.18
C LEU A 77 -0.54 13.21 12.95
N ALA A 78 -1.44 13.37 13.94
CA ALA A 78 -1.51 14.59 14.74
C ALA A 78 -0.20 14.87 15.49
N ARG A 79 0.40 13.85 16.10
CA ARG A 79 1.70 13.94 16.76
C ARG A 79 2.79 14.36 15.77
N GLN A 80 2.86 13.73 14.61
CA GLN A 80 3.88 14.03 13.61
C GLN A 80 3.73 15.44 13.05
N ALA A 81 2.50 15.90 12.82
CA ALA A 81 2.19 17.25 12.36
C ALA A 81 2.60 18.31 13.38
N THR A 82 2.20 18.15 14.65
CA THR A 82 2.36 19.19 15.69
C THR A 82 3.75 19.17 16.36
N GLN A 83 4.37 18.00 16.54
CA GLN A 83 5.63 17.89 17.30
C GLN A 83 6.87 17.85 16.42
N VAL A 84 6.73 17.51 15.13
CA VAL A 84 7.87 17.33 14.23
C VAL A 84 7.87 18.33 13.09
N LEU A 85 6.77 18.45 12.36
CA LEU A 85 6.68 19.29 11.16
C LEU A 85 6.46 20.76 11.51
N VAL A 86 5.44 21.06 12.31
CA VAL A 86 5.02 22.43 12.63
C VAL A 86 5.08 22.65 14.14
N LYS A 87 6.30 22.89 14.62
CA LYS A 87 6.57 23.13 16.06
C LYS A 87 6.14 24.50 16.54
N ASP A 88 6.04 25.47 15.62
CA ASP A 88 5.54 26.81 15.90
C ASP A 88 4.02 26.75 16.02
N ILE A 89 3.52 26.89 17.26
CA ILE A 89 2.09 26.82 17.59
C ILE A 89 1.26 27.95 16.96
N THR A 90 1.90 29.02 16.48
CA THR A 90 1.20 30.10 15.77
C THR A 90 0.85 29.74 14.33
N GLN A 91 1.52 28.73 13.77
CA GLN A 91 1.24 28.23 12.43
C GLN A 91 0.16 27.14 12.47
N PRO A 92 -0.86 27.21 11.61
CA PRO A 92 -1.92 26.21 11.57
C PRO A 92 -1.41 24.90 10.97
N ILE A 93 -2.00 23.79 11.39
CA ILE A 93 -1.83 22.49 10.76
C ILE A 93 -2.76 22.41 9.55
N THR A 94 -2.20 22.29 8.35
CA THR A 94 -2.93 22.23 7.08
C THR A 94 -3.00 20.80 6.54
N ALA A 95 -3.86 20.57 5.53
CA ALA A 95 -3.94 19.28 4.84
C ALA A 95 -2.58 18.84 4.23
N GLU A 96 -1.78 19.80 3.75
CA GLU A 96 -0.44 19.53 3.22
C GLU A 96 0.51 19.03 4.31
N VAL A 97 0.46 19.61 5.51
CA VAL A 97 1.23 19.12 6.66
C VAL A 97 0.81 17.69 7.03
N ILE A 98 -0.48 17.37 6.95
CA ILE A 98 -0.97 16.01 7.19
C ILE A 98 -0.47 15.02 6.13
N ASN A 99 -0.43 15.41 4.85
CA ASN A 99 0.16 14.58 3.80
C ASN A 99 1.65 14.34 4.04
N GLN A 100 2.40 15.37 4.44
CA GLN A 100 3.81 15.20 4.81
C GLN A 100 3.98 14.31 6.04
N ALA A 101 3.09 14.40 7.03
CA ALA A 101 3.09 13.53 8.20
C ALA A 101 2.85 12.05 7.79
N LYS A 102 1.91 11.82 6.87
CA LYS A 102 1.64 10.49 6.27
C LYS A 102 2.89 9.92 5.59
N GLU A 103 3.57 10.70 4.75
CA GLU A 103 4.80 10.27 4.09
C GLU A 103 5.90 9.87 5.08
N ILE A 104 6.06 10.65 6.17
CA ILE A 104 7.03 10.33 7.22
C ILE A 104 6.63 9.03 7.93
N LEU A 105 5.34 8.84 8.25
CA LEU A 105 4.83 7.63 8.89
C LEU A 105 5.07 6.38 8.03
N ILE A 106 4.83 6.48 6.71
CA ILE A 106 5.05 5.37 5.78
C ILE A 106 6.55 5.06 5.61
N ARG A 107 7.41 6.07 5.68
CA ARG A 107 8.87 5.90 5.62
C ARG A 107 9.43 5.25 6.88
N ARG A 108 8.90 5.59 8.05
CA ARG A 108 9.33 5.04 9.34
C ARG A 108 8.84 3.60 9.52
N GLN A 109 9.70 2.77 10.12
CA GLN A 109 9.33 1.45 10.62
C GLN A 109 8.83 1.62 12.06
N ASP A 110 7.58 2.04 12.23
CA ASP A 110 6.97 2.14 13.55
C ASP A 110 6.57 0.74 14.04
N THR A 111 6.80 0.45 15.33
CA THR A 111 6.58 -0.87 15.95
C THR A 111 5.14 -1.40 15.77
N HIS A 112 4.16 -0.50 15.70
CA HIS A 112 2.77 -0.88 15.41
C HIS A 112 2.63 -1.48 14.00
N LEU A 113 3.27 -0.87 13.01
CA LEU A 113 3.27 -1.34 11.63
C LEU A 113 4.05 -2.65 11.47
N ASP A 114 5.13 -2.84 12.25
CA ASP A 114 5.85 -4.11 12.31
C ASP A 114 4.97 -5.23 12.86
N SER A 115 4.22 -4.96 13.93
CA SER A 115 3.28 -5.93 14.49
C SER A 115 2.15 -6.30 13.52
N LEU A 116 1.76 -5.36 12.64
CA LEU A 116 0.81 -5.60 11.56
C LEU A 116 1.44 -6.46 10.45
N ALA A 117 2.70 -6.20 10.11
CA ALA A 117 3.45 -6.94 9.11
C ALA A 117 3.63 -8.43 9.48
N GLU A 118 3.77 -8.74 10.77
CA GLU A 118 3.77 -10.13 11.24
C GLU A 118 2.44 -10.84 10.94
N ARG A 119 1.31 -10.17 11.15
CA ARG A 119 -0.03 -10.72 10.89
C ARG A 119 -0.28 -10.99 9.40
N LEU A 120 0.34 -10.21 8.52
CA LEU A 120 0.24 -10.44 7.07
C LEU A 120 0.82 -11.79 6.64
N ARG A 121 1.68 -12.41 7.44
CA ARG A 121 2.26 -13.73 7.11
C ARG A 121 1.34 -14.90 7.50
N GLU A 122 0.28 -14.66 8.26
CA GLU A 122 -0.67 -15.70 8.61
C GLU A 122 -1.49 -16.12 7.39
N GLU A 123 -1.64 -17.43 7.18
CA GLU A 123 -2.36 -18.00 6.04
C GLU A 123 -3.76 -17.41 5.88
N ARG A 124 -4.55 -17.38 6.96
CA ARG A 124 -5.90 -16.79 6.98
C ARG A 124 -5.97 -15.31 6.59
N VAL A 125 -4.89 -14.53 6.80
CA VAL A 125 -4.82 -13.12 6.40
C VAL A 125 -4.39 -13.04 4.95
N ARG A 126 -3.38 -13.84 4.57
CA ARG A 126 -2.89 -13.92 3.19
C ARG A 126 -3.99 -14.30 2.21
N ASP A 127 -4.83 -15.28 2.53
CA ASP A 127 -5.92 -15.76 1.66
C ASP A 127 -6.93 -14.66 1.30
N ILE A 128 -7.03 -13.62 2.14
CA ILE A 128 -7.86 -12.45 1.88
C ILE A 128 -7.08 -11.32 1.22
N ILE A 129 -5.95 -10.93 1.82
CA ILE A 129 -5.20 -9.74 1.37
C ILE A 129 -4.56 -9.97 0.01
N GLN A 130 -4.13 -11.20 -0.31
CA GLN A 130 -3.43 -11.48 -1.56
C GLN A 130 -4.32 -11.29 -2.80
N PRO A 131 -5.54 -11.86 -2.90
CA PRO A 131 -6.45 -11.54 -4.00
C PRO A 131 -6.81 -10.05 -4.07
N MET A 132 -7.03 -9.41 -2.92
CA MET A 132 -7.34 -7.97 -2.87
C MET A 132 -6.22 -7.11 -3.45
N LEU A 133 -4.96 -7.42 -3.13
CA LEU A 133 -3.80 -6.72 -3.70
C LEU A 133 -3.55 -7.08 -5.16
N ALA A 134 -3.99 -8.27 -5.60
CA ALA A 134 -3.94 -8.69 -7.01
C ALA A 134 -5.06 -8.09 -7.88
N GLY A 135 -6.09 -7.50 -7.26
CA GLY A 135 -7.30 -7.06 -7.95
C GLY A 135 -8.14 -8.23 -8.47
N GLU A 136 -8.09 -9.36 -7.76
CA GLU A 136 -8.85 -10.57 -8.02
C GLU A 136 -10.03 -10.68 -7.06
N ASP A 137 -11.09 -11.34 -7.50
CA ASP A 137 -12.21 -11.68 -6.62
C ASP A 137 -11.75 -12.63 -5.51
N LEU A 138 -12.33 -12.50 -4.32
CA LEU A 138 -12.08 -13.45 -3.24
C LEU A 138 -12.60 -14.82 -3.65
N ALA A 139 -11.75 -15.85 -3.48
CA ALA A 139 -12.17 -17.24 -3.60
C ALA A 139 -13.14 -17.62 -2.47
N ASP A 140 -13.62 -18.87 -2.47
CA ASP A 140 -14.43 -19.43 -1.38
C ASP A 140 -13.62 -19.42 -0.07
N THR A 141 -13.74 -18.31 0.67
CA THR A 141 -12.92 -18.03 1.84
C THR A 141 -13.76 -18.20 3.10
N PRO A 142 -13.27 -18.91 4.12
CA PRO A 142 -14.01 -19.09 5.37
C PRO A 142 -14.48 -17.76 5.97
N GLU A 143 -15.73 -17.71 6.41
CA GLU A 143 -16.31 -16.52 7.06
C GLU A 143 -15.50 -16.08 8.30
N ASP A 144 -14.90 -17.03 9.01
CA ASP A 144 -14.01 -16.75 10.14
C ASP A 144 -12.75 -15.97 9.73
N ASN A 145 -12.19 -16.20 8.54
CA ASN A 145 -11.05 -15.45 8.03
C ASN A 145 -11.46 -14.01 7.69
N LEU A 146 -12.64 -13.83 7.07
CA LEU A 146 -13.22 -12.50 6.81
C LEU A 146 -13.43 -11.72 8.10
N ARG A 147 -14.07 -12.34 9.09
CA ARG A 147 -14.27 -11.74 10.42
C ARG A 147 -12.93 -11.40 11.07
N TYR A 148 -11.93 -12.26 10.93
CA TYR A 148 -10.62 -12.04 11.51
C TYR A 148 -9.91 -10.80 10.93
N VAL A 149 -9.92 -10.59 9.61
CA VAL A 149 -9.28 -9.40 9.00
C VAL A 149 -10.04 -8.10 9.30
N LEU A 150 -11.37 -8.16 9.42
CA LEU A 150 -12.19 -7.05 9.88
C LEU A 150 -11.88 -6.72 11.34
N ASP A 151 -11.72 -7.76 12.17
CA ASP A 151 -11.42 -7.62 13.60
C ASP A 151 -10.01 -7.06 13.86
N LEU A 152 -9.06 -7.36 12.98
CA LEU A 152 -7.72 -6.76 12.97
C LEU A 152 -7.73 -5.30 12.50
N GLY A 153 -8.81 -4.84 11.87
CA GLY A 153 -8.90 -3.52 11.25
C GLY A 153 -8.07 -3.40 9.95
N LEU A 154 -7.66 -4.53 9.35
CA LEU A 154 -6.94 -4.53 8.06
C LEU A 154 -7.87 -4.21 6.90
N CYS A 155 -9.11 -4.71 6.99
CA CYS A 155 -10.16 -4.51 6.01
C CYS A 155 -11.39 -3.88 6.65
N ARG A 156 -12.25 -3.33 5.81
CA ARG A 156 -13.61 -2.89 6.16
C ARG A 156 -14.58 -3.29 5.06
N ARG A 157 -15.88 -3.16 5.35
CA ARG A 157 -16.92 -3.25 4.32
C ARG A 157 -17.18 -1.86 3.73
N ASP A 158 -17.26 -1.79 2.41
CA ASP A 158 -17.72 -0.59 1.72
C ASP A 158 -19.25 -0.43 1.83
N ARG A 159 -19.80 0.62 1.21
CA ARG A 159 -21.25 0.88 1.22
C ARG A 159 -22.07 -0.21 0.53
N GLY A 160 -21.48 -0.95 -0.40
CA GLY A 160 -22.11 -2.08 -1.11
C GLY A 160 -21.97 -3.41 -0.38
N GLY A 161 -21.28 -3.44 0.77
CA GLY A 161 -20.98 -4.65 1.53
C GLY A 161 -19.76 -5.42 1.02
N GLY A 162 -19.08 -4.92 -0.01
CA GLY A 162 -17.82 -5.46 -0.54
C GLY A 162 -16.67 -5.22 0.43
N LEU A 163 -15.65 -6.08 0.38
CA LEU A 163 -14.48 -5.97 1.26
C LEU A 163 -13.43 -5.07 0.62
N GLU A 164 -12.90 -4.09 1.37
CA GLU A 164 -11.78 -3.26 0.95
C GLU A 164 -10.74 -3.08 2.06
N ILE A 165 -9.51 -2.71 1.69
CA ILE A 165 -8.47 -2.34 2.67
C ILE A 165 -8.94 -1.11 3.45
N ALA A 166 -8.79 -1.17 4.78
CA ALA A 166 -9.51 -0.32 5.72
C ALA A 166 -9.28 1.19 5.52
N ASN A 167 -8.07 1.60 5.12
CA ASN A 167 -7.76 3.01 4.92
C ASN A 167 -6.62 3.22 3.89
N PRO A 168 -6.49 4.43 3.31
CA PRO A 168 -5.43 4.76 2.37
C PRO A 168 -4.01 4.48 2.88
N ILE A 169 -3.71 4.75 4.16
CA ILE A 169 -2.39 4.48 4.72
C ILE A 169 -2.03 2.99 4.65
N TYR A 170 -2.97 2.10 4.99
CA TYR A 170 -2.74 0.66 4.87
C TYR A 170 -2.56 0.23 3.42
N ARG A 171 -3.28 0.82 2.46
CA ARG A 171 -3.06 0.53 1.02
C ARG A 171 -1.61 0.78 0.58
N GLU A 172 -0.93 1.75 1.19
CA GLU A 172 0.48 2.02 0.93
C GLU A 172 1.43 1.13 1.74
N ILE A 173 1.11 0.90 3.02
CA ILE A 173 1.97 0.16 3.95
C ILE A 173 1.99 -1.34 3.67
N LEU A 174 0.84 -1.99 3.44
CA LEU A 174 0.80 -3.45 3.34
C LEU A 174 1.73 -3.98 2.23
N PRO A 175 1.67 -3.46 0.99
CA PRO A 175 2.57 -3.96 -0.05
C PRO A 175 4.04 -3.62 0.25
N LYS A 176 4.33 -2.47 0.88
CA LYS A 176 5.69 -2.11 1.29
C LYS A 176 6.23 -3.07 2.36
N ALA A 177 5.41 -3.43 3.34
CA ALA A 177 5.75 -4.39 4.38
C ALA A 177 5.98 -5.79 3.79
N LEU A 178 5.16 -6.21 2.82
CA LEU A 178 5.33 -7.47 2.10
C LEU A 178 6.59 -7.50 1.22
N ALA A 179 6.98 -6.35 0.66
CA ALA A 179 8.22 -6.20 -0.10
C ALA A 179 9.47 -5.99 0.77
N SER A 180 9.35 -5.90 2.10
CA SER A 180 10.46 -5.53 3.00
C SER A 180 11.70 -6.40 2.86
N VAL A 181 11.54 -7.73 2.77
CA VAL A 181 12.65 -8.67 2.59
C VAL A 181 13.33 -8.47 1.24
N ALA A 182 12.55 -8.25 0.18
CA ALA A 182 13.10 -7.94 -1.14
C ALA A 182 13.85 -6.60 -1.11
N ILE A 183 13.29 -5.57 -0.47
CA ILE A 183 13.96 -4.27 -0.29
C ILE A 183 15.27 -4.45 0.48
N ALA A 184 15.28 -5.19 1.58
CA ALA A 184 16.47 -5.40 2.42
C ALA A 184 17.55 -6.25 1.74
N SER A 185 17.15 -7.21 0.90
CA SER A 185 18.08 -8.06 0.14
C SER A 185 18.78 -7.29 -0.99
N LEU A 186 18.23 -6.15 -1.38
CA LEU A 186 18.79 -5.26 -2.39
C LEU A 186 19.66 -4.21 -1.70
N THR A 187 20.94 -4.53 -1.53
CA THR A 187 21.96 -3.56 -1.10
C THR A 187 21.90 -2.30 -1.95
N SER A 188 22.18 -1.14 -1.35
CA SER A 188 22.26 0.15 -2.04
C SER A 188 23.22 0.07 -3.22
N VAL A 189 22.66 -0.09 -4.42
CA VAL A 189 23.39 0.16 -5.67
C VAL A 189 23.41 1.68 -5.86
N GLU A 190 24.55 2.24 -6.23
CA GLU A 190 24.62 3.66 -6.59
C GLU A 190 23.59 3.96 -7.70
N PRO A 191 22.81 5.06 -7.59
CA PRO A 191 21.81 5.40 -8.59
C PRO A 191 22.48 5.68 -9.94
N ASN A 192 22.37 4.75 -10.89
CA ASN A 192 22.85 4.95 -12.27
C ASN A 192 21.76 5.50 -13.20
N TRP A 193 20.52 5.63 -12.72
CA TRP A 193 19.33 6.03 -13.49
C TRP A 193 19.11 7.55 -13.57
N LEU A 194 20.10 8.36 -13.21
CA LEU A 194 20.03 9.81 -13.26
C LEU A 194 20.84 10.35 -14.44
N ASN A 195 20.32 11.41 -15.05
CA ASN A 195 21.08 12.26 -15.96
C ASN A 195 22.19 13.01 -15.20
N PRO A 196 23.21 13.56 -15.89
CA PRO A 196 24.24 14.40 -15.27
C PRO A 196 23.69 15.62 -14.51
N ASP A 197 22.49 16.10 -14.85
CA ASP A 197 21.79 17.20 -14.17
C ASP A 197 20.98 16.75 -12.93
N GLY A 198 21.03 15.47 -12.58
CA GLY A 198 20.32 14.88 -11.44
C GLY A 198 18.85 14.55 -11.72
N THR A 199 18.34 14.76 -12.94
CA THR A 199 16.97 14.36 -13.29
C THR A 199 16.87 12.86 -13.57
N LEU A 200 15.71 12.26 -13.33
CA LEU A 200 15.49 10.84 -13.64
C LEU A 200 15.51 10.63 -15.16
N ASN A 201 16.27 9.63 -15.62
CA ASN A 201 16.28 9.21 -17.01
C ASN A 201 15.41 7.93 -17.17
N PRO A 202 14.23 8.01 -17.80
CA PRO A 202 13.33 6.86 -17.95
C PRO A 202 13.97 5.69 -18.70
N GLN A 203 14.81 5.95 -19.71
CA GLN A 203 15.44 4.90 -20.50
C GLN A 203 16.51 4.16 -19.68
N ILE A 204 17.37 4.89 -18.96
CA ILE A 204 18.38 4.25 -18.12
C ILE A 204 17.71 3.50 -16.97
N LEU A 205 16.61 4.02 -16.42
CA LEU A 205 15.82 3.32 -15.42
C LEU A 205 15.25 2.00 -15.97
N LEU A 206 14.71 2.03 -17.19
CA LEU A 206 14.21 0.83 -17.87
C LEU A 206 15.31 -0.21 -18.01
N ASP A 207 16.45 0.17 -18.58
CA ASP A 207 17.58 -0.73 -18.80
C ASP A 207 18.08 -1.33 -17.48
N SER A 208 18.13 -0.49 -16.44
CA SER A 208 18.50 -0.91 -15.08
C SER A 208 17.47 -1.88 -14.47
N PHE A 209 16.18 -1.68 -14.74
CA PHE A 209 15.12 -2.60 -14.31
C PHE A 209 15.23 -3.95 -15.02
N LEU A 210 15.45 -3.95 -16.34
CA LEU A 210 15.61 -5.17 -17.13
C LEU A 210 16.80 -5.99 -16.64
N GLU A 211 17.94 -5.35 -16.40
CA GLU A 211 19.13 -6.03 -15.88
C GLU A 211 18.93 -6.57 -14.46
N PHE A 212 18.35 -5.74 -13.59
CA PHE A 212 17.95 -6.15 -12.26
C PHE A 212 17.04 -7.39 -12.28
N TRP A 213 16.03 -7.40 -13.17
CA TRP A 213 15.07 -8.50 -13.26
C TRP A 213 15.72 -9.80 -13.72
N ARG A 214 16.64 -9.73 -14.69
CA ARG A 214 17.42 -10.89 -15.17
C ARG A 214 18.26 -11.50 -14.05
N GLN A 215 18.91 -10.68 -13.25
CA GLN A 215 19.85 -11.13 -12.22
C GLN A 215 19.17 -11.55 -10.92
N HIS A 216 18.13 -10.83 -10.50
CA HIS A 216 17.57 -10.93 -9.15
C HIS A 216 16.09 -11.27 -9.09
N GLY A 217 15.37 -11.25 -10.23
CA GLY A 217 13.92 -11.49 -10.26
C GLY A 217 13.55 -12.84 -9.66
N GLU A 218 14.09 -13.94 -10.21
CA GLU A 218 13.71 -15.30 -9.82
C GLU A 218 13.99 -15.63 -8.33
N PRO A 219 15.16 -15.33 -7.75
CA PRO A 219 15.39 -15.53 -6.32
C PRO A 219 14.41 -14.76 -5.44
N LEU A 220 14.12 -13.50 -5.78
CA LEU A 220 13.22 -12.66 -5.00
C LEU A 220 11.77 -13.12 -5.10
N LEU A 221 11.33 -13.55 -6.29
CA LEU A 221 9.99 -14.11 -6.50
C LEU A 221 9.74 -15.33 -5.60
N LYS A 222 10.72 -16.23 -5.46
CA LYS A 222 10.63 -17.42 -4.60
C LYS A 222 10.60 -17.09 -3.11
N SER A 223 11.20 -15.97 -2.71
CA SER A 223 11.24 -15.53 -1.31
C SER A 223 10.01 -14.74 -0.87
N ALA A 224 9.18 -14.30 -1.81
CA ALA A 224 8.04 -13.43 -1.53
C ALA A 224 6.93 -14.20 -0.79
N PRO A 225 6.38 -13.65 0.31
CA PRO A 225 5.35 -14.35 1.09
C PRO A 225 4.02 -14.52 0.32
N TYR A 226 3.80 -13.66 -0.68
CA TYR A 226 2.57 -13.59 -1.48
C TYR A 226 2.89 -13.91 -2.94
N HIS A 227 2.94 -15.20 -3.29
CA HIS A 227 3.38 -15.68 -4.60
C HIS A 227 2.63 -15.07 -5.79
N GLU A 228 1.31 -14.88 -5.68
CA GLU A 228 0.45 -14.30 -6.72
C GLU A 228 0.79 -12.87 -7.10
N ILE A 229 1.23 -12.07 -6.14
CA ILE A 229 1.67 -10.69 -6.37
C ILE A 229 3.18 -10.54 -6.23
N ALA A 230 3.95 -11.64 -6.16
CA ALA A 230 5.39 -11.58 -6.00
C ALA A 230 6.06 -10.68 -7.04
N PRO A 231 5.70 -10.73 -8.34
CA PRO A 231 6.31 -9.84 -9.33
C PRO A 231 6.06 -8.35 -9.05
N HIS A 232 4.86 -8.03 -8.57
CA HIS A 232 4.49 -6.69 -8.13
C HIS A 232 5.37 -6.22 -6.96
N LEU A 233 5.56 -7.09 -5.94
CA LEU A 233 6.39 -6.79 -4.77
C LEU A 233 7.87 -6.58 -5.15
N VAL A 234 8.39 -7.38 -6.09
CA VAL A 234 9.77 -7.27 -6.57
C VAL A 234 9.99 -5.98 -7.36
N LEU A 235 9.06 -5.62 -8.27
CA LEU A 235 9.13 -4.35 -8.98
C LEU A 235 9.06 -3.16 -8.01
N MET A 236 8.17 -3.22 -7.03
CA MET A 236 8.11 -2.16 -6.02
C MET A 236 9.40 -2.07 -5.20
N ALA A 237 10.03 -3.19 -4.84
CA ALA A 237 11.31 -3.19 -4.14
C ALA A 237 12.40 -2.51 -4.97
N PHE A 238 12.41 -2.74 -6.29
CA PHE A 238 13.28 -2.03 -7.23
C PHE A 238 12.99 -0.53 -7.25
N LEU A 239 11.73 -0.12 -7.44
CA LEU A 239 11.34 1.30 -7.48
C LEU A 239 11.60 2.03 -6.15
N HIS A 240 11.57 1.32 -5.03
CA HIS A 240 11.92 1.88 -3.72
C HIS A 240 13.37 2.39 -3.67
N ARG A 241 14.29 1.76 -4.42
CA ARG A 241 15.68 2.23 -4.55
C ARG A 241 15.76 3.56 -5.29
N VAL A 242 14.89 3.76 -6.28
CA VAL A 242 14.81 4.99 -7.08
C VAL A 242 14.36 6.16 -6.20
N VAL A 243 13.27 5.98 -5.45
CA VAL A 243 12.68 7.05 -4.63
C VAL A 243 13.51 7.38 -3.38
N ASN A 244 14.30 6.43 -2.86
CA ASN A 244 15.28 6.72 -1.81
C ASN A 244 16.28 7.81 -2.22
N GLY A 245 16.50 8.01 -3.52
CA GLY A 245 17.33 9.09 -4.07
C GLY A 245 16.66 10.47 -4.14
N GLY A 246 15.44 10.66 -3.60
CA GLY A 246 14.73 11.96 -3.60
C GLY A 246 13.38 11.99 -4.34
N GLY A 247 12.76 10.84 -4.56
CA GLY A 247 11.45 10.72 -5.21
C GLY A 247 10.31 10.32 -4.25
N THR A 248 9.12 10.16 -4.80
CA THR A 248 7.94 9.56 -4.15
C THR A 248 7.33 8.49 -5.05
N LEU A 249 6.74 7.48 -4.42
CA LEU A 249 6.01 6.42 -5.08
C LEU A 249 4.57 6.49 -4.59
N GLU A 250 3.68 7.06 -5.37
CA GLU A 250 2.24 7.11 -5.03
C GLU A 250 1.58 5.87 -5.60
N ARG A 251 0.70 5.24 -4.81
CA ARG A 251 -0.19 4.19 -5.29
C ARG A 251 -1.60 4.73 -5.32
N GLU A 252 -2.19 4.80 -6.50
CA GLU A 252 -3.62 5.05 -6.60
C GLU A 252 -4.32 3.72 -6.82
N TYR A 253 -5.00 3.23 -5.78
CA TYR A 253 -6.08 2.28 -5.96
C TYR A 253 -7.25 3.06 -6.56
N ALA A 254 -7.34 3.12 -7.89
CA ALA A 254 -8.45 3.77 -8.54
C ALA A 254 -9.77 3.19 -8.01
N ILE A 255 -10.64 4.09 -7.54
CA ILE A 255 -11.97 3.78 -7.02
C ILE A 255 -12.69 2.91 -8.07
N GLY A 256 -12.90 1.63 -7.73
CA GLY A 256 -13.68 0.68 -8.51
C GLY A 256 -12.90 -0.35 -9.35
N SER A 257 -11.56 -0.32 -9.44
CA SER A 257 -10.82 -1.33 -10.25
C SER A 257 -10.01 -2.35 -9.45
N GLY A 258 -9.70 -2.08 -8.18
CA GLY A 258 -8.95 -3.00 -7.31
C GLY A 258 -7.49 -3.22 -7.70
N ARG A 259 -6.89 -2.41 -8.58
CA ARG A 259 -5.57 -2.68 -9.20
C ARG A 259 -4.51 -1.67 -8.80
N MET A 260 -3.26 -2.10 -8.95
CA MET A 260 -2.08 -1.37 -8.52
C MET A 260 -1.51 -0.52 -9.66
N ASP A 261 -1.99 0.72 -9.74
CA ASP A 261 -1.39 1.75 -10.60
C ASP A 261 -0.29 2.45 -9.76
N ILE A 262 0.91 2.55 -10.33
CA ILE A 262 2.05 3.17 -9.66
C ILE A 262 2.36 4.50 -10.35
N CYS A 263 2.39 5.57 -9.56
CA CYS A 263 2.96 6.86 -9.96
C CYS A 263 4.36 6.98 -9.36
N LEU A 264 5.39 7.02 -10.19
CA LEU A 264 6.73 7.39 -9.76
C LEU A 264 6.95 8.87 -10.03
N ARG A 265 7.21 9.65 -8.97
CA ARG A 265 7.63 11.05 -9.08
C ARG A 265 9.07 11.19 -8.62
N TYR A 266 9.90 11.85 -9.43
CA TYR A 266 11.28 12.16 -9.09
C TYR A 266 11.64 13.54 -9.63
N GLY A 267 11.73 14.52 -8.72
CA GLY A 267 11.84 15.93 -9.11
C GLY A 267 10.64 16.34 -9.98
N LYS A 268 10.90 16.75 -11.23
CA LYS A 268 9.86 17.13 -12.20
C LYS A 268 9.37 15.97 -13.07
N VAL A 269 10.03 14.82 -13.00
CA VAL A 269 9.68 13.64 -13.80
C VAL A 269 8.57 12.88 -13.11
N VAL A 270 7.50 12.57 -13.86
CA VAL A 270 6.37 11.77 -13.42
C VAL A 270 6.20 10.63 -14.40
N MET A 271 6.05 9.41 -13.90
CA MET A 271 5.82 8.22 -14.74
C MET A 271 4.65 7.41 -14.19
N GLY A 272 3.70 7.09 -15.07
CA GLY A 272 2.64 6.14 -14.80
C GLY A 272 3.07 4.72 -15.19
N ILE A 273 2.89 3.77 -14.28
CA ILE A 273 3.22 2.36 -14.47
C ILE A 273 1.98 1.53 -14.12
N GLU A 274 1.53 0.72 -15.07
CA GLU A 274 0.43 -0.23 -14.94
C GLU A 274 0.99 -1.66 -14.89
N LEU A 275 0.39 -2.52 -14.06
CA LEU A 275 0.86 -3.88 -13.83
C LEU A 275 -0.22 -4.91 -14.15
N LYS A 276 0.20 -5.99 -14.81
CA LYS A 276 -0.64 -7.14 -15.15
C LYS A 276 0.08 -8.43 -14.86
N VAL A 277 -0.64 -9.39 -14.31
CA VAL A 277 -0.20 -10.78 -14.23
C VAL A 277 -1.04 -11.62 -15.18
N ARG A 278 -0.37 -12.34 -16.09
CA ARG A 278 -1.02 -13.29 -17.00
C ARG A 278 -0.89 -14.69 -16.41
N LYS A 279 -2.01 -15.24 -15.94
CA LYS A 279 -2.12 -16.64 -15.49
C LYS A 279 -2.73 -17.55 -16.56
N GLU A 280 -3.63 -17.00 -17.36
CA GLU A 280 -4.41 -17.75 -18.34
C GLU A 280 -3.92 -17.53 -19.78
N LYS A 281 -4.60 -18.21 -20.73
CA LYS A 281 -4.34 -18.04 -22.16
C LYS A 281 -4.60 -16.62 -22.65
N LEU A 282 -5.59 -15.91 -22.09
CA LEU A 282 -5.91 -14.56 -22.53
C LEU A 282 -4.78 -13.60 -22.19
N ASP A 283 -4.41 -12.76 -23.16
CA ASP A 283 -3.36 -11.77 -22.99
C ASP A 283 -3.94 -10.48 -22.39
N PRO A 284 -3.44 -9.99 -21.24
CA PRO A 284 -3.99 -8.80 -20.60
C PRO A 284 -3.55 -7.50 -21.28
N LEU A 285 -2.77 -7.55 -22.37
CA LEU A 285 -2.24 -6.39 -23.07
C LEU A 285 -3.32 -5.33 -23.38
N THR A 286 -4.39 -5.70 -24.08
CA THR A 286 -5.43 -4.73 -24.49
C THR A 286 -6.08 -4.07 -23.28
N GLN A 287 -6.40 -4.86 -22.24
CA GLN A 287 -6.98 -4.34 -21.01
C GLN A 287 -6.02 -3.42 -20.27
N GLY A 288 -4.73 -3.79 -20.20
CA GLY A 288 -3.67 -2.97 -19.61
C GLY A 288 -3.48 -1.65 -20.33
N LEU A 289 -3.50 -1.64 -21.67
CA LEU A 289 -3.41 -0.41 -22.45
C LEU A 289 -4.60 0.54 -22.21
N ILE A 290 -5.83 0.02 -22.12
CA ILE A 290 -7.02 0.83 -21.82
C ILE A 290 -6.92 1.45 -20.41
N GLN A 291 -6.47 0.67 -19.43
CA GLN A 291 -6.37 1.13 -18.04
C GLN A 291 -5.26 2.19 -17.89
N LEU A 292 -4.07 1.89 -18.40
CA LEU A 292 -2.96 2.83 -18.39
C LEU A 292 -3.30 4.11 -19.15
N ASP A 293 -4.01 4.06 -20.28
CA ASP A 293 -4.42 5.26 -21.02
C ASP A 293 -5.28 6.21 -20.17
N LYS A 294 -6.28 5.66 -19.47
CA LYS A 294 -7.14 6.43 -18.57
C LYS A 294 -6.33 7.07 -17.45
N TYR A 295 -5.37 6.32 -16.91
CA TYR A 295 -4.50 6.79 -15.83
C TYR A 295 -3.56 7.91 -16.30
N LEU A 296 -2.87 7.72 -17.42
CA LEU A 296 -1.98 8.73 -18.03
C LEU A 296 -2.75 9.99 -18.41
N ASN A 297 -4.00 9.87 -18.85
CA ASN A 297 -4.86 11.02 -19.11
C ASN A 297 -5.14 11.84 -17.84
N GLY A 298 -5.37 11.19 -16.70
CA GLY A 298 -5.54 11.87 -15.40
C GLY A 298 -4.28 12.57 -14.92
N LEU A 299 -3.10 12.02 -15.25
CA LEU A 299 -1.80 12.60 -14.91
C LEU A 299 -1.28 13.63 -15.93
N GLY A 300 -1.93 13.76 -17.10
CA GLY A 300 -1.44 14.62 -18.18
C GLY A 300 -0.15 14.12 -18.83
N LEU A 301 0.04 12.80 -18.93
CA LEU A 301 1.24 12.16 -19.47
C LEU A 301 1.00 11.56 -20.86
N ASP A 302 2.03 11.62 -21.70
CA ASP A 302 2.02 11.08 -23.07
C ASP A 302 2.64 9.69 -23.20
N THR A 303 3.27 9.21 -22.11
CA THR A 303 3.94 7.91 -22.07
C THR A 303 3.88 7.28 -20.68
N GLY A 304 4.00 5.96 -20.64
CA GLY A 304 4.02 5.16 -19.42
C GLY A 304 4.50 3.74 -19.68
N TRP A 305 4.60 2.96 -18.61
CA TRP A 305 5.00 1.54 -18.69
C TRP A 305 3.82 0.63 -18.43
N LEU A 306 3.66 -0.39 -19.27
CA LEU A 306 2.78 -1.51 -19.00
C LEU A 306 3.63 -2.75 -18.74
N VAL A 307 3.68 -3.23 -17.50
CA VAL A 307 4.45 -4.44 -17.15
C VAL A 307 3.52 -5.64 -17.10
N ILE A 308 3.79 -6.65 -17.92
CA ILE A 308 3.05 -7.90 -18.00
C ILE A 308 3.94 -9.05 -17.52
N PHE A 309 3.62 -9.59 -16.35
CA PHE A 309 4.28 -10.76 -15.77
C PHE A 309 3.55 -12.03 -16.22
N ASP A 310 4.17 -12.82 -17.09
CA ASP A 310 3.62 -14.08 -17.59
C ASP A 310 3.97 -15.25 -16.66
N ARG A 311 2.97 -15.66 -15.87
CA ARG A 311 3.04 -16.74 -14.87
C ARG A 311 2.47 -18.06 -15.38
N ARG A 312 2.24 -18.22 -16.68
CA ARG A 312 1.78 -19.49 -17.23
C ARG A 312 2.77 -20.61 -16.94
N ALA A 313 2.25 -21.79 -16.61
CA ALA A 313 3.08 -22.96 -16.31
C ALA A 313 3.88 -23.43 -17.54
N GLY A 314 5.05 -24.01 -17.28
CA GLY A 314 5.91 -24.61 -18.33
C GLY A 314 6.74 -23.60 -19.13
N LEU A 315 6.74 -22.33 -18.75
CA LEU A 315 7.61 -21.32 -19.35
C LEU A 315 9.01 -21.32 -18.69
N PRO A 316 10.06 -20.91 -19.43
CA PRO A 316 11.36 -20.57 -18.85
C PRO A 316 11.26 -19.55 -17.71
N PRO A 317 12.29 -19.40 -16.87
CA PRO A 317 12.35 -18.38 -15.83
C PRO A 317 12.03 -16.98 -16.38
N MET A 318 11.31 -16.15 -15.62
CA MET A 318 10.89 -14.81 -16.08
C MET A 318 12.07 -13.91 -16.46
N GLY A 319 13.20 -14.06 -15.76
CA GLY A 319 14.42 -13.33 -16.06
C GLY A 319 14.93 -13.59 -17.48
N GLU A 320 14.80 -14.82 -17.99
CA GLU A 320 15.27 -15.20 -19.33
C GLU A 320 14.35 -14.71 -20.45
N ARG A 321 13.12 -14.32 -20.11
CA ARG A 321 12.08 -13.95 -21.06
C ARG A 321 11.77 -12.46 -21.07
N ILE A 322 12.42 -11.67 -20.21
CA ILE A 322 12.10 -10.24 -20.10
C ILE A 322 12.50 -9.48 -21.38
N SER A 323 11.51 -8.85 -21.99
CA SER A 323 11.61 -8.11 -23.24
C SER A 323 10.80 -6.81 -23.18
N THR A 324 11.10 -5.89 -24.09
CA THR A 324 10.36 -4.63 -24.26
C THR A 324 9.85 -4.47 -25.67
N GLU A 325 8.65 -3.93 -25.83
CA GLU A 325 8.07 -3.52 -27.10
C GLU A 325 7.35 -2.17 -26.95
N GLN A 326 7.19 -1.45 -28.07
CA GLN A 326 6.41 -0.22 -28.10
C GLN A 326 4.98 -0.52 -28.57
N ALA A 327 4.00 0.03 -27.86
CA ALA A 327 2.59 -0.08 -28.21
C ALA A 327 1.92 1.30 -28.17
N ILE A 328 0.80 1.44 -28.88
CA ILE A 328 -0.01 2.66 -28.87
C ILE A 328 -1.28 2.39 -28.07
N SER A 329 -1.56 3.27 -27.10
CA SER A 329 -2.79 3.23 -26.32
C SER A 329 -4.01 3.67 -27.14
N PRO A 330 -5.25 3.39 -26.70
CA PRO A 330 -6.46 3.90 -27.38
C PRO A 330 -6.49 5.42 -27.55
N GLY A 331 -5.91 6.17 -26.62
CA GLY A 331 -5.76 7.63 -26.69
C GLY A 331 -4.57 8.12 -27.54
N GLY A 332 -3.83 7.24 -28.21
CA GLY A 332 -2.69 7.59 -29.07
C GLY A 332 -1.37 7.81 -28.33
N ARG A 333 -1.27 7.41 -27.06
CA ARG A 333 -0.05 7.56 -26.24
C ARG A 333 0.95 6.45 -26.52
N THR A 334 2.24 6.76 -26.39
CA THR A 334 3.32 5.78 -26.62
C THR A 334 3.60 5.01 -25.32
N ILE A 335 3.36 3.71 -25.31
CA ILE A 335 3.50 2.85 -24.14
C ILE A 335 4.69 1.92 -24.34
N THR A 336 5.60 1.90 -23.36
CA THR A 336 6.62 0.86 -23.28
C THR A 336 6.02 -0.35 -22.58
N VAL A 337 5.81 -1.42 -23.32
CA VAL A 337 5.33 -2.69 -22.77
C VAL A 337 6.54 -3.53 -22.37
N ILE A 338 6.62 -3.88 -21.09
CA ILE A 338 7.66 -4.75 -20.53
C ILE A 338 7.00 -6.09 -20.24
N ARG A 339 7.52 -7.18 -20.82
CA ARG A 339 6.91 -8.50 -20.71
C ARG A 339 7.95 -9.48 -20.21
N SER A 340 7.65 -10.23 -19.14
CA SER A 340 8.57 -11.21 -18.53
C SER A 340 7.99 -12.59 -18.38
#